data_AF-A0AAU3Q5V0-F1
#
_entry.id   AF-A0AAU3Q5V0-F1
#
_cell.length_a   1.000
_cell.length_b   1.000
_cell.length_c   1.000
_cell.angle_alpha   90.00
_cell.angle_beta   90.00
_cell.angle_gamma   90.00
#
_symmetry.space_group_name_H-M   'P 1'
#
loop_
_entity.id
_entity.type
_entity.pdbx_description
1 polymer ?
#
loop_
_entity_poly.entity_id
_entity_poly.type
_entity_poly.pdbx_seq_one_letter_code
_entity_poly.pdbx_strand_id
1 'polypeptide(L)' 'MHSLTTRQLAAMTPQEAHQAPVVPFTIEQAHRIMQFHVACRVRRCPRKAAAQGVLVTAGKQVLAVNRPR' A
#
# COMPACT_ATOMS: atom_id res chain seq x y z
N MET A 1 42.75 -2.38 2.13
CA MET A 1 41.61 -3.32 2.01
C MET A 1 40.33 -2.50 2.16
N HIS A 2 39.72 -2.10 1.05
CA HIS A 2 38.48 -1.33 1.04
C HIS A 2 37.35 -2.22 0.55
N SER A 3 36.29 -2.39 1.33
CA SER A 3 34.91 -2.63 0.86
C SER A 3 34.00 -2.88 2.06
N LEU A 4 33.44 -1.81 2.62
CA LEU A 4 32.22 -1.89 3.42
C LEU A 4 31.10 -1.30 2.56
N THR A 5 30.54 -2.13 1.68
CA THR A 5 29.35 -1.78 0.90
C THR A 5 28.15 -1.90 1.83
N THR A 6 27.98 -0.93 2.73
CA THR A 6 26.76 -0.85 3.54
C THR A 6 25.63 -0.44 2.60
N ARG A 7 24.85 -1.41 2.14
CA ARG A 7 23.62 -1.17 1.39
C ARG A 7 22.61 -0.56 2.36
N GLN A 8 22.63 0.76 2.45
CA GLN A 8 21.75 1.52 3.34
C GLN A 8 20.32 1.44 2.81
N LEU A 9 19.52 0.55 3.39
CA LEU A 9 18.08 0.52 3.17
C LEU A 9 17.48 1.63 4.04
N ALA A 10 17.17 2.78 3.44
CA ALA A 10 16.37 3.78 4.12
C ALA A 10 15.01 3.16 4.45
N ALA A 11 14.82 2.80 5.71
CA ALA A 11 13.52 2.35 6.19
C ALA A 11 12.57 3.56 6.18
N MET A 12 11.46 3.46 5.45
CA MET A 12 10.41 4.48 5.47
C MET A 12 9.92 4.69 6.89
N THR A 13 9.74 5.95 7.31
CA THR A 13 9.13 6.23 8.61
C THR A 13 7.68 5.73 8.65
N PRO A 14 7.12 5.46 9.85
CA PRO A 14 5.72 5.03 9.98
C PRO A 14 4.73 6.01 9.31
N GLN A 15 5.02 7.31 9.32
CA GLN A 15 4.20 8.34 8.70
C GLN A 15 4.27 8.28 7.17
N GLU A 16 5.47 8.16 6.59
CA GLU A 16 5.66 8.00 5.13
C GLU A 16 5.04 6.70 4.61
N ALA A 17 5.07 5.64 5.42
CA ALA A 17 4.43 4.37 5.10
C ALA A 17 2.90 4.48 4.92
N HIS A 18 2.27 5.56 5.41
CA HIS A 18 0.83 5.79 5.24
C HIS A 18 0.50 6.85 4.18
N GLN A 19 1.50 7.49 3.57
CA GLN A 19 1.27 8.47 2.50
C GLN A 19 0.76 7.80 1.22
N ALA A 20 -0.09 8.52 0.50
CA ALA A 20 -0.53 8.11 -0.84
C ALA A 20 0.70 8.01 -1.76
N PRO A 21 0.76 7.03 -2.66
CA PRO A 21 1.84 6.95 -3.61
C PRO A 21 1.70 8.09 -4.63
N VAL A 22 2.83 8.62 -5.09
CA VAL A 22 2.86 9.67 -6.13
C VAL A 22 2.33 9.13 -7.46
N VAL A 23 2.60 7.85 -7.74
CA VAL A 23 2.10 7.13 -8.91
C VAL A 23 1.21 5.98 -8.49
N PRO A 24 0.20 5.60 -9.28
CA PRO A 24 -0.60 4.41 -9.00
C PRO A 24 0.26 3.15 -8.89
N PHE A 25 -0.12 2.24 -8.02
CA PHE A 25 0.53 0.92 -7.92
C PHE A 25 0.20 0.05 -9.13
N THR A 26 1.10 -0.90 -9.44
CA THR A 26 0.71 -2.06 -10.25
C THR A 26 -0.26 -2.95 -9.47
N ILE A 27 -0.97 -3.84 -10.16
CA ILE A 27 -1.90 -4.78 -9.51
C ILE A 27 -1.18 -5.65 -8.47
N GLU A 28 0.01 -6.16 -8.80
CA GLU A 28 0.83 -6.97 -7.90
C GLU A 28 1.29 -6.17 -6.66
N GLN A 29 1.74 -4.94 -6.86
CA GLN A 29 2.10 -4.04 -5.75
C GLN A 29 0.89 -3.74 -4.87
N ALA A 30 -0.28 -3.51 -5.46
CA ALA A 30 -1.51 -3.26 -4.72
C ALA A 30 -1.89 -4.46 -3.83
N HIS A 31 -1.73 -5.71 -4.31
CA HIS A 31 -1.93 -6.90 -3.47
C HIS A 31 -0.96 -6.91 -2.28
N ARG A 32 0.34 -6.67 -2.51
CA ARG A 32 1.34 -6.62 -1.44
C ARG A 32 1.03 -5.53 -0.41
N ILE A 33 0.63 -4.34 -0.85
CA ILE A 33 0.27 -3.23 0.04
C ILE A 33 -0.97 -3.58 0.87
N MET A 34 -1.98 -4.23 0.28
CA MET A 34 -3.17 -4.66 1.02
C MET A 34 -2.84 -5.68 2.13
N GLN A 35 -1.89 -6.59 1.86
CA GLN A 35 -1.40 -7.56 2.84
C GLN A 35 -0.54 -6.89 3.92
N PHE A 36 0.40 -6.02 3.52
CA PHE A 36 1.30 -5.33 4.45
C PHE A 36 0.53 -4.42 5.41
N HIS A 37 -0.48 -3.71 4.91
CA HIS A 37 -1.33 -2.84 5.72
C HIS A 37 -2.60 -3.56 6.22
N VAL A 38 -2.55 -4.87 6.52
CA VAL A 38 -3.74 -5.64 6.97
C VAL A 38 -4.43 -4.98 8.16
N ALA A 39 -3.68 -4.46 9.13
CA ALA A 39 -4.19 -3.79 10.33
C ALA A 39 -4.74 -2.37 10.06
N CYS A 40 -4.37 -1.73 8.96
CA CYS A 40 -4.82 -0.38 8.65
C CYS A 40 -6.27 -0.38 8.14
N ARG A 41 -7.06 0.61 8.55
CA ARG A 41 -8.36 0.88 7.94
C ARG A 41 -8.17 1.68 6.65
N VAL A 42 -8.81 1.27 5.56
CA VAL A 42 -8.67 1.93 4.25
C VAL A 42 -8.99 3.43 4.32
N ARG A 43 -10.05 3.81 5.06
CA ARG A 43 -10.45 5.21 5.26
C ARG A 43 -9.42 6.06 6.02
N ARG A 44 -8.42 5.44 6.66
CA ARG A 44 -7.39 6.12 7.48
C ARG A 44 -5.96 5.90 6.96
N CYS A 45 -5.78 5.11 5.91
CA CYS A 45 -4.48 4.85 5.30
C CYS A 45 -4.55 5.18 3.80
N PRO A 46 -4.13 6.39 3.40
CA PRO A 46 -4.09 6.81 2.00
C PRO A 46 -3.36 5.81 1.09
N ARG A 47 -2.27 5.20 1.57
CA ARG A 47 -1.54 4.16 0.83
C ARG A 47 -2.40 2.92 0.55
N LYS A 48 -3.13 2.44 1.56
CA LYS A 48 -4.05 1.30 1.42
C LYS A 48 -5.26 1.66 0.56
N ALA A 49 -5.76 2.89 0.64
CA ALA A 49 -6.83 3.39 -0.22
C ALA A 49 -6.42 3.41 -1.70
N ALA A 50 -5.22 3.88 -2.01
CA ALA A 50 -4.68 3.84 -3.37
C ALA A 50 -4.57 2.41 -3.91
N ALA A 51 -4.05 1.47 -3.09
CA ALA A 51 -3.99 0.06 -3.46
C ALA A 51 -5.39 -0.55 -3.69
N GLN A 52 -6.34 -0.30 -2.80
CA GLN A 52 -7.73 -0.74 -2.98
C GLN A 52 -8.34 -0.18 -4.26
N GLY A 53 -8.12 1.10 -4.57
CA GLY A 53 -8.59 1.73 -5.80
C GLY A 53 -8.10 1.03 -7.06
N VAL A 54 -6.80 0.72 -7.14
CA VAL A 54 -6.21 -0.03 -8.26
C VAL A 54 -6.90 -1.38 -8.46
N LEU A 55 -7.16 -2.13 -7.38
CA LEU A 55 -7.79 -3.44 -7.47
C LEU A 55 -9.26 -3.39 -7.84
N VAL A 56 -9.97 -2.35 -7.42
CA VAL A 56 -11.36 -2.11 -7.82
C VAL A 56 -11.42 -1.79 -9.31
N THR A 57 -10.59 -0.85 -9.78
CA THR A 57 -10.52 -0.49 -11.20
C THR A 57 -10.11 -1.66 -12.08
N ALA A 58 -9.23 -2.55 -11.60
CA ALA A 58 -8.82 -3.76 -12.31
C ALA A 58 -9.82 -4.93 -12.21
N GLY A 59 -10.96 -4.75 -11.54
CA GLY A 59 -11.97 -5.80 -11.34
C GLY A 59 -11.50 -6.96 -10.45
N LYS A 60 -10.43 -6.76 -9.66
CA LYS A 60 -9.88 -7.77 -8.73
C LYS A 60 -10.46 -7.71 -7.33
N GLN A 61 -11.17 -6.62 -7.00
CA GLN A 61 -11.84 -6.46 -5.72
C GLN A 61 -13.16 -5.70 -5.93
N VAL A 62 -14.25 -6.22 -5.36
CA VAL A 62 -15.54 -5.53 -5.34
C VAL A 62 -15.70 -4.84 -3.98
N LEU A 63 -16.03 -3.56 -3.98
CA LEU A 63 -16.39 -2.87 -2.74
C LEU A 63 -17.75 -3.39 -2.27
N ALA A 64 -17.84 -3.78 -1.00
CA ALA A 64 -19.12 -4.08 -0.40
C ALA A 64 -19.88 -2.76 -0.17
N VAL A 65 -20.71 -2.38 -1.13
CA VAL A 65 -21.51 -1.13 -1.08
C VAL A 65 -22.68 -1.27 -0.09
N ASN A 66 -23.14 -2.50 0.19
CA ASN A 66 -24.34 -2.79 0.99
C ASN A 66 -24.08 -3.69 2.21
N ARG A 67 -23.06 -3.42 3.05
CA ARG A 67 -23.01 -4.05 4.38
C ARG A 67 -23.67 -3.15 5.42
N PRO A 68 -24.73 -3.60 6.12
CA PRO A 68 -25.20 -2.91 7.32
C PRO A 68 -24.05 -2.86 8.33
N ARG A 69 -23.90 -1.70 8.96
CA ARG A 69 -22.76 -1.37 9.83
C ARG A 69 -22.82 -2.12 11.16
#